data_AF-A0A0D7EHF0-F1
#
_entry.id   AF-A0A0D7EHF0-F1
#
_cell.length_a   1.000
_cell.length_b   1.000
_cell.length_c   1.000
_cell.angle_alpha   90.00
_cell.angle_beta   90.00
_cell.angle_gamma   90.00
#
_symmetry.space_group_name_H-M   'P 1'
#
loop_
_entity.id
_entity.type
_entity.pdbx_description
1 polymer ?
#
loop_
_entity_poly.entity_id
_entity_poly.type
_entity_poly.pdbx_seq_one_letter_code
_entity_poly.pdbx_strand_id
1 'polypeptide(L)'
;MSVDYELFDAGDVTLQSGRVFAEMQLAYKTYGRLNAAKDNVILYPTSFGAQHSDIEWLIGPVLDPERYFIVIPNLFGNGLSSSPSNAPQAFKDGAFPAISYYDAVDVQHRLITEHFGVSRIALVYGWSMGGMQAYHWAARHPAMVARAAIVCGSARCSPFNHVFLEGVRAALTADPAFVDGRFVAQPATGLRAMGRVYAGWAMSHGFYRDELWRGQGFTSLEDYLARSWDVAFSRRDANDLLAQIAIWQSGDISRCAQFGGDLAKALAAITARMLLMPSRTDSYFQVRDNEDELPLLTGAR
;
A
#
# COMPACT_ATOMS: atom_id res chain seq x y z
N MET A 1 11.16 7.08 24.89
CA MET A 1 10.01 6.17 24.69
C MET A 1 10.40 5.25 23.55
N SER A 2 10.33 3.93 23.71
CA SER A 2 10.63 3.00 22.61
C SER A 2 9.57 3.18 21.53
N VAL A 3 10.00 3.32 20.28
CA VAL A 3 9.10 3.28 19.12
C VAL A 3 8.46 1.89 19.03
N ASP A 4 7.18 1.83 18.67
CA ASP A 4 6.39 0.58 18.66
C ASP A 4 6.61 -0.26 17.37
N TYR A 5 7.77 -0.15 16.75
CA TYR A 5 8.15 -0.84 15.52
C TYR A 5 9.67 -1.03 15.47
N GLU A 6 10.11 -1.91 14.57
CA GLU A 6 11.52 -2.18 14.31
C GLU A 6 11.92 -1.59 12.95
N LEU A 7 13.21 -1.32 12.78
CA LEU A 7 13.78 -0.87 11.50
C LEU A 7 14.66 -1.96 10.93
N PHE A 8 14.44 -2.30 9.67
CA PHE A 8 15.35 -3.09 8.88
C PHE A 8 16.20 -2.16 8.02
N ASP A 9 17.51 -2.20 8.26
CA ASP A 9 18.49 -1.47 7.46
C ASP A 9 18.75 -2.22 6.16
N ALA A 10 18.23 -1.68 5.06
CA ALA A 10 18.46 -2.23 3.72
C ALA A 10 19.75 -1.71 3.08
N GLY A 11 20.48 -0.80 3.74
CA GLY A 11 21.66 -0.15 3.17
C GLY A 11 21.35 0.58 1.87
N ASP A 12 22.31 0.59 0.95
CA ASP A 12 22.13 1.21 -0.37
C ASP A 12 21.32 0.30 -1.30
N VAL A 13 20.23 0.84 -1.84
CA VAL A 13 19.30 0.10 -2.73
C VAL A 13 19.28 0.73 -4.11
N THR A 14 19.65 -0.04 -5.14
CA THR A 14 19.43 0.37 -6.53
C THR A 14 17.96 0.20 -6.87
N LEU A 15 17.26 1.31 -7.06
CA LEU A 15 15.85 1.33 -7.43
C LEU A 15 15.65 0.88 -8.88
N GLN A 16 14.42 0.50 -9.23
CA GLN A 16 14.00 0.16 -10.59
C GLN A 16 14.30 1.29 -11.59
N SER A 17 14.33 2.54 -11.13
CA SER A 17 14.72 3.70 -11.94
C SER A 17 16.21 3.75 -12.30
N GLY A 18 17.04 2.88 -11.73
CA GLY A 18 18.51 2.89 -11.82
C GLY A 18 19.19 3.85 -10.84
N ARG A 19 18.44 4.67 -10.10
CA ARG A 19 18.99 5.52 -9.03
C ARG A 19 19.31 4.70 -7.79
N VAL A 20 20.37 5.07 -7.09
CA VAL A 20 20.69 4.50 -5.77
C VAL A 20 19.98 5.31 -4.68
N PHE A 21 19.25 4.62 -3.82
CA PHE A 21 18.70 5.14 -2.58
C PHE A 21 19.63 4.74 -1.43
N ALA A 22 20.38 5.69 -0.89
CA ALA A 22 21.32 5.43 0.20
C ALA A 22 20.61 5.17 1.54
N GLU A 23 21.16 4.26 2.35
CA GLU A 23 20.73 4.00 3.74
C GLU A 23 19.21 3.77 3.90
N MET A 24 18.60 3.01 2.98
CA MET A 24 17.16 2.79 2.95
C MET A 24 16.68 2.00 4.18
N GLN A 25 15.69 2.51 4.88
CA GLN A 25 15.14 1.91 6.12
C GLN A 25 13.71 1.43 5.89
N LEU A 26 13.43 0.17 6.16
CA LEU A 26 12.08 -0.40 6.17
C LEU A 26 11.59 -0.54 7.60
N ALA A 27 10.57 0.22 7.98
CA ALA A 27 9.90 0.04 9.26
C ALA A 27 8.93 -1.15 9.20
N TYR A 28 8.95 -2.01 10.21
CA TYR A 28 8.04 -3.14 10.28
C TYR A 28 7.62 -3.44 11.72
N LYS A 29 6.51 -4.15 11.85
CA LYS A 29 6.00 -4.65 13.12
C LYS A 29 5.70 -6.13 13.02
N THR A 30 5.96 -6.88 14.09
CA THR A 30 5.70 -8.31 14.14
C THR A 30 4.74 -8.69 15.26
N TYR A 31 3.96 -9.75 15.04
CA TYR A 31 3.07 -10.35 16.01
C TYR A 31 3.19 -11.88 15.94
N GLY A 32 2.98 -12.55 17.07
CA GLY A 32 3.14 -14.00 17.17
C GLY A 32 4.61 -14.44 17.19
N ARG A 33 4.85 -15.71 16.85
CA ARG A 33 6.19 -16.31 16.91
C ARG A 33 6.49 -17.12 15.65
N LEU A 34 7.67 -16.89 15.07
CA LEU A 34 8.18 -17.69 13.98
C LEU A 34 8.47 -19.11 14.49
N ASN A 35 7.87 -20.12 13.85
CA ASN A 35 8.07 -21.51 14.23
C ASN A 35 9.44 -22.03 13.75
N ALA A 36 9.86 -23.21 14.22
CA ALA A 36 11.14 -23.81 13.86
C ALA A 36 11.28 -24.11 12.36
N ALA A 37 10.16 -24.45 11.68
CA ALA A 37 10.11 -24.71 10.25
C ALA A 37 10.13 -23.43 9.39
N LYS A 38 9.91 -22.27 10.01
CA LYS A 38 9.79 -20.94 9.39
C LYS A 38 8.76 -20.87 8.25
N ASP A 39 7.67 -21.62 8.38
CA ASP A 39 6.64 -21.76 7.35
C ASP A 39 5.27 -21.18 7.76
N ASN A 40 5.20 -20.57 8.95
CA ASN A 40 3.99 -19.95 9.49
C ASN A 40 3.95 -18.41 9.31
N VAL A 41 4.62 -17.88 8.29
CA VAL A 41 4.70 -16.42 8.08
C VAL A 41 3.48 -15.90 7.31
N ILE A 42 2.84 -14.87 7.86
CA ILE A 42 1.87 -14.03 7.15
C ILE A 42 2.50 -12.66 6.93
N LEU A 43 2.57 -12.21 5.67
CA LEU A 43 2.94 -10.85 5.35
C LEU A 43 1.68 -10.01 5.18
N TYR A 44 1.59 -8.89 5.88
CA TYR A 44 0.45 -7.97 5.83
C TYR A 44 0.89 -6.53 5.52
N PRO A 45 1.13 -6.19 4.25
CA PRO A 45 1.62 -4.86 3.88
C PRO A 45 0.58 -3.75 4.05
N THR A 46 1.05 -2.56 4.42
CA THR A 46 0.22 -1.36 4.65
C THR A 46 -0.38 -0.77 3.36
N SER A 47 -1.53 -0.10 3.52
CA SER A 47 -2.28 0.60 2.46
C SER A 47 -1.89 2.09 2.34
N PHE A 48 -2.54 2.83 1.43
CA PHE A 48 -2.34 4.27 1.26
C PHE A 48 -2.52 5.04 2.57
N GLY A 49 -1.54 5.86 2.95
CA GLY A 49 -1.52 6.68 4.16
C GLY A 49 -1.48 5.88 5.47
N ALA A 50 -1.50 4.55 5.43
CA ALA A 50 -1.57 3.71 6.62
C ALA A 50 -0.18 3.41 7.18
N GLN A 51 -0.11 3.38 8.51
CA GLN A 51 0.97 2.79 9.29
C GLN A 51 0.46 1.50 9.93
N HIS A 52 1.37 0.65 10.42
CA HIS A 52 1.00 -0.62 11.05
C HIS A 52 -0.05 -0.47 12.17
N SER A 53 0.06 0.57 13.00
CA SER A 53 -0.88 0.88 14.08
C SER A 53 -2.30 1.21 13.60
N ASP A 54 -2.48 1.55 12.31
CA ASP A 54 -3.80 1.83 11.74
C ASP A 54 -4.54 0.56 11.29
N ILE A 55 -3.79 -0.54 11.11
CA ILE A 55 -4.30 -1.78 10.50
C ILE A 55 -4.13 -3.01 11.41
N GLU A 56 -3.41 -2.88 12.52
CA GLU A 56 -3.17 -3.96 13.47
C GLU A 56 -4.45 -4.48 14.16
N TRP A 57 -5.59 -3.78 14.02
CA TRP A 57 -6.88 -4.26 14.51
C TRP A 57 -7.34 -5.59 13.85
N LEU A 58 -6.75 -5.99 12.72
CA LEU A 58 -6.96 -7.34 12.14
C LEU A 58 -6.26 -8.45 12.92
N ILE A 59 -5.22 -8.14 13.70
CA ILE A 59 -4.43 -9.11 14.44
C ILE A 59 -5.26 -9.66 15.60
N GLY A 60 -5.50 -10.96 15.60
CA GLY A 60 -6.39 -11.66 16.53
C GLY A 60 -7.73 -12.02 15.87
N PRO A 61 -8.62 -11.05 15.57
CA PRO A 61 -9.94 -11.35 15.02
C PRO A 61 -9.92 -12.01 13.63
N VAL A 62 -8.94 -11.68 12.79
CA VAL A 62 -8.83 -12.20 11.42
C VAL A 62 -7.53 -12.94 11.21
N LEU A 63 -6.40 -12.33 11.60
CA LEU A 63 -5.08 -12.90 11.46
C LEU A 63 -4.59 -13.38 12.83
N ASP A 64 -4.61 -14.69 13.04
CA ASP A 64 -4.32 -15.31 14.34
C ASP A 64 -2.81 -15.35 14.66
N PRO A 65 -2.32 -14.55 15.63
CA PRO A 65 -0.91 -14.51 16.01
C PRO A 65 -0.48 -15.68 16.91
N GLU A 66 -1.41 -16.49 17.43
CA GLU A 66 -1.06 -17.70 18.18
C GLU A 66 -0.57 -18.81 17.24
N ARG A 67 -1.05 -18.78 15.99
CA ARG A 67 -0.71 -19.76 14.94
C ARG A 67 0.36 -19.26 13.98
N TYR A 68 0.33 -17.97 13.65
CA TYR A 68 1.16 -17.39 12.60
C TYR A 68 2.12 -16.33 13.15
N PHE A 69 3.27 -16.21 12.50
CA PHE A 69 4.16 -15.07 12.64
C PHE A 69 3.77 -14.01 11.61
N ILE A 70 3.15 -12.93 12.07
CA ILE A 70 2.59 -11.90 11.19
C ILE A 70 3.58 -10.74 11.13
N VAL A 71 3.97 -10.34 9.93
CA VAL A 71 4.87 -9.22 9.66
C VAL A 71 4.11 -8.13 8.89
N ILE A 72 4.04 -6.93 9.46
CA ILE A 72 3.46 -5.75 8.82
C ILE A 72 4.59 -4.82 8.36
N PRO A 73 5.00 -4.86 7.08
CA PRO A 73 5.89 -3.85 6.53
C PRO A 73 5.14 -2.54 6.27
N ASN A 74 5.72 -1.45 6.74
CA ASN A 74 5.27 -0.10 6.45
C ASN A 74 5.79 0.30 5.07
N LEU A 75 4.90 0.60 4.13
CA LEU A 75 5.29 0.94 2.77
C LEU A 75 6.12 2.22 2.76
N PHE A 76 7.11 2.30 1.88
CA PHE A 76 7.88 3.53 1.69
C PHE A 76 6.99 4.73 1.36
N GLY A 77 7.39 5.90 1.82
CA GLY A 77 6.56 7.11 1.72
C GLY A 77 5.39 7.17 2.71
N ASN A 78 5.31 6.32 3.75
CA ASN A 78 4.24 6.39 4.77
C ASN A 78 4.64 7.14 6.07
N GLY A 79 5.85 7.70 6.09
CA GLY A 79 6.41 8.45 7.22
C GLY A 79 7.15 7.61 8.27
N LEU A 80 7.04 6.27 8.24
CA LEU A 80 7.81 5.38 9.13
C LEU A 80 9.02 4.76 8.43
N SER A 81 8.79 4.11 7.29
CA SER A 81 9.88 3.69 6.40
C SER A 81 10.48 4.92 5.71
N SER A 82 11.60 4.76 5.00
CA SER A 82 12.19 5.86 4.22
C SER A 82 11.15 6.59 3.37
N SER A 83 11.00 7.87 3.65
CA SER A 83 9.94 8.74 3.14
C SER A 83 10.47 10.16 2.93
N PRO A 84 9.83 10.99 2.11
CA PRO A 84 10.18 12.41 1.98
C PRO A 84 10.35 13.15 3.32
N SER A 85 9.53 12.83 4.33
CA SER A 85 9.55 13.47 5.65
C SER A 85 10.73 13.09 6.55
N ASN A 86 11.40 11.95 6.30
CA ASN A 86 12.40 11.39 7.21
C ASN A 86 13.72 10.99 6.55
N ALA A 87 13.78 10.89 5.22
CA ALA A 87 14.99 10.48 4.50
C ALA A 87 15.96 11.67 4.35
N PRO A 88 17.22 11.58 4.82
CA PRO A 88 18.18 12.69 4.74
C PRO A 88 18.47 13.19 3.33
N GLN A 89 18.28 12.34 2.31
CA GLN A 89 18.46 12.66 0.89
C GLN A 89 17.23 13.25 0.22
N ALA A 90 16.09 13.32 0.92
CA ALA A 90 14.87 13.88 0.35
C ALA A 90 15.14 15.30 -0.14
N PHE A 91 14.80 15.54 -1.41
CA PHE A 91 14.90 16.84 -2.08
C PHE A 91 16.31 17.44 -2.21
N LYS A 92 17.39 16.72 -1.88
CA LYS A 92 18.78 17.20 -2.12
C LYS A 92 19.04 17.49 -3.60
N ASP A 93 18.50 16.65 -4.49
CA ASP A 93 18.56 16.82 -5.94
C ASP A 93 17.26 17.43 -6.51
N GLY A 94 16.52 18.19 -5.70
CA GLY A 94 15.25 18.82 -6.08
C GLY A 94 14.00 17.91 -6.00
N ALA A 95 14.16 16.59 -5.88
CA ALA A 95 13.04 15.66 -5.74
C ALA A 95 13.38 14.48 -4.82
N PHE A 96 12.35 13.84 -4.24
CA PHE A 96 12.49 12.54 -3.60
C PHE A 96 12.64 11.44 -4.69
N PRO A 97 13.58 10.48 -4.56
CA PRO A 97 13.70 9.39 -5.52
C PRO A 97 12.40 8.59 -5.64
N ALA A 98 11.93 8.37 -6.88
CA ALA A 98 10.71 7.60 -7.12
C ALA A 98 10.94 6.13 -6.76
N ILE A 99 10.23 5.66 -5.74
CA ILE A 99 10.19 4.26 -5.30
C ILE A 99 8.99 3.60 -6.00
N SER A 100 9.15 2.35 -6.43
CA SER A 100 8.09 1.52 -7.01
C SER A 100 7.65 0.41 -6.04
N TYR A 101 6.54 -0.28 -6.36
CA TYR A 101 6.20 -1.51 -5.65
C TYR A 101 7.27 -2.59 -5.78
N TYR A 102 8.02 -2.65 -6.88
CA TYR A 102 9.11 -3.61 -7.03
C TYR A 102 10.22 -3.35 -6.02
N ASP A 103 10.63 -2.08 -5.87
CA ASP A 103 11.63 -1.68 -4.89
C ASP A 103 11.16 -2.02 -3.47
N ALA A 104 9.88 -1.75 -3.18
CA ALA A 104 9.26 -2.09 -1.90
C ALA A 104 9.29 -3.59 -1.63
N VAL A 105 8.84 -4.41 -2.59
CA VAL A 105 8.81 -5.88 -2.44
C VAL A 105 10.20 -6.47 -2.38
N ASP A 106 11.20 -5.93 -3.11
CA ASP A 106 12.58 -6.40 -3.04
C ASP A 106 13.19 -6.17 -1.65
N VAL A 107 12.96 -5.00 -1.04
CA VAL A 107 13.44 -4.74 0.33
C VAL A 107 12.68 -5.56 1.36
N GLN A 108 11.35 -5.73 1.20
CA GLN A 108 10.59 -6.64 2.05
C GLN A 108 11.08 -8.08 1.91
N HIS A 109 11.44 -8.53 0.70
CA HIS A 109 12.02 -9.86 0.47
C HIS A 109 13.34 -10.03 1.21
N ARG A 110 14.21 -9.02 1.21
CA ARG A 110 15.44 -9.03 2.01
C ARG A 110 15.15 -9.12 3.51
N LEU A 111 14.19 -8.36 4.04
CA LEU A 111 13.74 -8.50 5.42
C LEU A 111 13.29 -9.95 5.73
N ILE A 112 12.44 -10.53 4.88
CA ILE A 112 11.92 -11.88 5.11
C ILE A 112 13.02 -12.95 5.00
N THR A 113 13.94 -12.83 4.05
CA THR A 113 14.96 -13.87 3.77
C THR A 113 16.24 -13.68 4.57
N GLU A 114 16.81 -12.48 4.61
CA GLU A 114 18.10 -12.20 5.23
C GLU A 114 17.98 -12.06 6.75
N HIS A 115 16.93 -11.39 7.23
CA HIS A 115 16.74 -11.13 8.66
C HIS A 115 15.98 -12.27 9.36
N PHE A 116 14.83 -12.70 8.82
CA PHE A 116 14.05 -13.78 9.43
C PHE A 116 14.45 -15.18 8.96
N GLY A 117 15.19 -15.31 7.85
CA GLY A 117 15.62 -16.62 7.32
C GLY A 117 14.46 -17.46 6.80
N VAL A 118 13.40 -16.82 6.29
CA VAL A 118 12.17 -17.47 5.83
C VAL A 118 12.27 -17.73 4.34
N SER A 119 11.99 -18.97 3.91
CA SER A 119 12.01 -19.38 2.51
C SER A 119 10.61 -19.61 1.92
N ARG A 120 9.57 -19.60 2.76
CA ARG A 120 8.18 -19.78 2.34
C ARG A 120 7.23 -18.93 3.18
N ILE A 121 6.36 -18.19 2.51
CA ILE A 121 5.31 -17.36 3.11
C ILE A 121 3.99 -18.15 3.04
N ALA A 122 3.32 -18.32 4.19
CA ALA A 122 2.06 -19.04 4.27
C ALA A 122 0.92 -18.29 3.58
N LEU A 123 0.91 -16.96 3.74
CA LEU A 123 -0.07 -16.03 3.16
C LEU A 123 0.54 -14.64 3.01
N VAL A 124 0.30 -13.99 1.88
CA VAL A 124 0.36 -12.52 1.78
C VAL A 124 -1.06 -11.99 1.76
N TYR A 125 -1.43 -11.25 2.80
CA TYR A 125 -2.75 -10.63 2.92
C TYR A 125 -2.62 -9.13 2.67
N GLY A 126 -3.45 -8.55 1.81
CA GLY A 126 -3.35 -7.13 1.47
C GLY A 126 -4.68 -6.48 1.16
N TRP A 127 -4.84 -5.24 1.61
CA TRP A 127 -5.97 -4.38 1.28
C TRP A 127 -5.52 -3.13 0.51
N SER A 128 -6.20 -2.74 -0.56
CA SER A 128 -5.86 -1.54 -1.35
C SER A 128 -4.41 -1.61 -1.89
N MET A 129 -3.56 -0.63 -1.63
CA MET A 129 -2.12 -0.69 -1.95
C MET A 129 -1.40 -1.91 -1.33
N GLY A 130 -1.91 -2.44 -0.20
CA GLY A 130 -1.44 -3.71 0.36
C GLY A 130 -1.80 -4.91 -0.52
N GLY A 131 -2.97 -4.87 -1.17
CA GLY A 131 -3.39 -5.87 -2.16
C GLY A 131 -2.53 -5.82 -3.42
N MET A 132 -2.18 -4.61 -3.87
CA MET A 132 -1.22 -4.44 -4.97
C MET A 132 0.16 -5.01 -4.61
N GLN A 133 0.64 -4.82 -3.37
CA GLN A 133 1.87 -5.44 -2.88
C GLN A 133 1.77 -6.97 -2.85
N ALA A 134 0.62 -7.52 -2.44
CA ALA A 134 0.39 -8.96 -2.43
C ALA A 134 0.44 -9.56 -3.86
N TYR A 135 -0.09 -8.87 -4.86
CA TYR A 135 0.09 -9.22 -6.26
C TYR A 135 1.57 -9.19 -6.69
N HIS A 136 2.33 -8.14 -6.34
CA HIS A 136 3.76 -8.05 -6.65
C HIS A 136 4.56 -9.19 -6.01
N TRP A 137 4.28 -9.51 -4.74
CA TRP A 137 4.88 -10.64 -4.05
C TRP A 137 4.60 -11.98 -4.75
N ALA A 138 3.33 -12.23 -5.10
CA ALA A 138 2.91 -13.48 -5.72
C ALA A 138 3.53 -13.65 -7.13
N ALA A 139 3.65 -12.57 -7.90
CA ALA A 139 4.21 -12.62 -9.26
C ALA A 139 5.74 -12.69 -9.26
N ARG A 140 6.40 -12.00 -8.32
CA ARG A 140 7.87 -11.89 -8.28
C ARG A 140 8.54 -13.05 -7.55
N HIS A 141 7.89 -13.60 -6.53
CA HIS A 141 8.39 -14.73 -5.74
C HIS A 141 7.40 -15.90 -5.71
N PRO A 142 6.99 -16.43 -6.89
CA PRO A 142 5.90 -17.41 -6.98
C PRO A 142 6.16 -18.70 -6.21
N ALA A 143 7.42 -19.16 -6.14
CA ALA A 143 7.81 -20.34 -5.37
C ALA A 143 7.76 -20.13 -3.85
N MET A 144 7.83 -18.88 -3.38
CA MET A 144 7.87 -18.52 -1.96
C MET A 144 6.48 -18.27 -1.40
N VAL A 145 5.57 -17.69 -2.19
CA VAL A 145 4.22 -17.33 -1.74
C VAL A 145 3.26 -18.50 -1.93
N ALA A 146 2.83 -19.12 -0.83
CA ALA A 146 1.88 -20.24 -0.90
C ALA A 146 0.45 -19.77 -1.23
N ARG A 147 0.03 -18.62 -0.68
CA ARG A 147 -1.32 -18.08 -0.81
C ARG A 147 -1.26 -16.57 -0.83
N ALA A 148 -2.20 -15.94 -1.54
CA ALA A 148 -2.42 -14.50 -1.43
C ALA A 148 -3.90 -14.18 -1.33
N ALA A 149 -4.25 -13.26 -0.43
CA ALA A 149 -5.60 -12.73 -0.28
C ALA A 149 -5.57 -11.24 -0.64
N ILE A 150 -6.29 -10.88 -1.70
CA ILE A 150 -6.31 -9.54 -2.28
C ILE A 150 -7.67 -8.91 -2.00
N VAL A 151 -7.73 -7.96 -1.07
CA VAL A 151 -8.96 -7.27 -0.70
C VAL A 151 -8.97 -5.88 -1.34
N CYS A 152 -9.98 -5.58 -2.16
CA CYS A 152 -10.09 -4.31 -2.90
C CYS A 152 -8.75 -3.85 -3.51
N GLY A 153 -8.17 -4.64 -4.40
CA GLY A 153 -6.90 -4.33 -5.05
C GLY A 153 -6.78 -5.03 -6.39
N SER A 154 -5.85 -4.57 -7.23
CA SER A 154 -5.63 -5.06 -8.59
C SER A 154 -4.13 -5.28 -8.86
N ALA A 155 -3.83 -6.04 -9.91
CA ALA A 155 -2.48 -6.35 -10.36
C ALA A 155 -1.78 -5.13 -11.00
N ARG A 156 -2.55 -4.14 -11.44
CA ARG A 156 -2.08 -2.85 -11.93
C ARG A 156 -3.03 -1.71 -11.60
N CYS A 157 -2.50 -0.49 -11.52
CA CYS A 157 -3.30 0.73 -11.51
C CYS A 157 -4.02 0.89 -12.85
N SER A 158 -5.35 0.81 -12.85
CA SER A 158 -6.15 1.02 -14.06
C SER A 158 -6.16 2.50 -14.46
N PRO A 159 -6.40 2.84 -15.73
CA PRO A 159 -6.55 4.24 -16.14
C PRO A 159 -7.62 5.00 -15.34
N PHE A 160 -8.71 4.32 -14.94
CA PHE A 160 -9.75 4.90 -14.12
C PHE A 160 -9.25 5.21 -12.70
N ASN A 161 -8.54 4.27 -12.08
CA ASN A 161 -7.90 4.47 -10.79
C ASN A 161 -6.85 5.59 -10.84
N HIS A 162 -6.10 5.71 -11.94
CA HIS A 162 -5.15 6.78 -12.16
C HIS A 162 -5.81 8.18 -12.20
N VAL A 163 -6.95 8.31 -12.88
CA VAL A 163 -7.72 9.58 -12.93
C VAL A 163 -8.24 9.97 -11.54
N PHE A 164 -8.74 8.99 -10.76
CA PHE A 164 -9.11 9.23 -9.37
C PHE A 164 -7.92 9.81 -8.57
N LEU A 165 -6.74 9.19 -8.68
CA LEU A 165 -5.53 9.64 -7.99
C LEU A 165 -5.07 11.02 -8.42
N GLU A 166 -5.20 11.36 -9.71
CA GLU A 166 -4.92 12.72 -10.19
C GLU A 166 -5.88 13.75 -9.59
N GLY A 167 -7.16 13.41 -9.39
CA GLY A 167 -8.11 14.28 -8.68
C GLY A 167 -7.73 14.52 -7.22
N VAL A 168 -7.35 13.45 -6.50
CA VAL A 168 -6.87 13.53 -5.11
C VAL A 168 -5.60 14.36 -5.01
N ARG A 169 -4.63 14.11 -5.90
CA ARG A 169 -3.36 14.83 -6.00
C ARG A 169 -3.59 16.31 -6.30
N ALA A 170 -4.41 16.64 -7.31
CA ALA A 170 -4.69 18.01 -7.71
C ALA A 170 -5.31 18.82 -6.56
N ALA A 171 -6.24 18.23 -5.80
CA ALA A 171 -6.82 18.87 -4.63
C ALA A 171 -5.78 19.15 -3.53
N LEU A 172 -4.85 18.21 -3.30
CA LEU A 172 -3.78 18.37 -2.33
C LEU A 172 -2.77 19.46 -2.77
N THR A 173 -2.30 19.42 -4.02
CA THR A 173 -1.26 20.32 -4.54
C THR A 173 -1.76 21.71 -4.92
N ALA A 174 -3.08 21.95 -4.86
CA ALA A 174 -3.65 23.29 -5.01
C ALA A 174 -3.42 24.18 -3.77
N ASP A 175 -2.96 23.61 -2.65
CA ASP A 175 -2.60 24.37 -1.46
C ASP A 175 -1.37 25.27 -1.72
N PRO A 176 -1.38 26.55 -1.30
CA PRO A 176 -0.24 27.45 -1.47
C PRO A 176 1.07 26.98 -0.82
N ALA A 177 1.02 26.05 0.14
CA ALA A 177 2.21 25.46 0.72
C ALA A 177 2.96 24.52 -0.24
N PHE A 178 2.36 24.16 -1.39
CA PHE A 178 3.03 23.42 -2.45
C PHE A 178 3.88 24.36 -3.31
N VAL A 179 5.19 24.30 -3.13
CA VAL A 179 6.16 25.19 -3.80
C VAL A 179 7.25 24.33 -4.45
N ASP A 180 7.51 24.58 -5.72
CA ASP A 180 8.59 23.94 -6.50
C ASP A 180 8.59 22.40 -6.40
N GLY A 181 7.41 21.77 -6.43
CA GLY A 181 7.26 20.32 -6.46
C GLY A 181 7.21 19.62 -5.10
N ARG A 182 7.17 20.37 -3.98
CA ARG A 182 7.04 19.81 -2.62
C ARG A 182 6.26 20.74 -1.68
N PHE A 183 5.76 20.17 -0.59
CA PHE A 183 5.21 20.95 0.51
C PHE A 183 6.33 21.48 1.41
N VAL A 184 6.31 22.79 1.68
CA VAL A 184 7.25 23.48 2.58
C VAL A 184 6.65 23.78 3.96
N ALA A 185 5.35 23.54 4.13
CA ALA A 185 4.61 23.62 5.38
C ALA A 185 3.40 22.67 5.31
N GLN A 186 2.74 22.39 6.44
CA GLN A 186 1.57 21.51 6.48
C GLN A 186 0.39 22.13 5.68
N PRO A 187 -0.07 21.50 4.58
CA PRO A 187 -1.10 22.07 3.71
C PRO A 187 -2.50 21.75 4.24
N ALA A 188 -2.93 22.40 5.32
CA ALA A 188 -4.19 22.08 5.99
C ALA A 188 -5.42 22.24 5.05
N THR A 189 -5.39 23.20 4.13
CA THR A 189 -6.47 23.40 3.16
C THR A 189 -6.45 22.32 2.09
N GLY A 190 -5.27 22.00 1.56
CA GLY A 190 -5.07 20.92 0.59
C GLY A 190 -5.46 19.54 1.15
N LEU A 191 -5.06 19.22 2.37
CA LEU A 191 -5.41 17.95 3.03
C LEU A 191 -6.92 17.82 3.25
N ARG A 192 -7.59 18.93 3.61
CA ARG A 192 -9.05 18.97 3.72
C ARG A 192 -9.73 18.74 2.36
N ALA A 193 -9.28 19.46 1.33
CA ALA A 193 -9.81 19.32 -0.02
C ALA A 193 -9.59 17.90 -0.57
N MET A 194 -8.39 17.35 -0.38
CA MET A 194 -8.04 15.97 -0.70
C MET A 194 -8.98 14.99 -0.01
N GLY A 195 -9.22 15.15 1.30
CA GLY A 195 -10.14 14.33 2.07
C GLY A 195 -11.57 14.37 1.51
N ARG A 196 -12.07 15.55 1.15
CA ARG A 196 -13.39 15.72 0.52
C ARG A 196 -13.49 15.07 -0.85
N VAL A 197 -12.45 15.16 -1.67
CA VAL A 197 -12.40 14.43 -2.95
C VAL A 197 -12.44 12.93 -2.66
N TYR A 198 -11.57 12.42 -1.79
CA TYR A 198 -11.47 11.00 -1.45
C TYR A 198 -12.80 10.43 -0.90
N ALA A 199 -13.55 11.23 -0.13
CA ALA A 199 -14.86 10.85 0.42
C ALA A 199 -15.85 10.37 -0.65
N GLY A 200 -15.83 10.98 -1.84
CA GLY A 200 -16.71 10.60 -2.95
C GLY A 200 -16.35 9.26 -3.59
N TRP A 201 -15.13 8.77 -3.37
CA TRP A 201 -14.59 7.57 -4.02
C TRP A 201 -14.46 6.38 -3.05
N ALA A 202 -14.08 6.63 -1.81
CA ALA A 202 -13.90 5.58 -0.80
C ALA A 202 -15.21 4.98 -0.30
N MET A 203 -16.26 5.79 -0.27
CA MET A 203 -17.60 5.31 0.04
C MET A 203 -18.34 5.01 -1.25
N SER A 204 -19.61 4.61 -1.13
CA SER A 204 -20.44 4.27 -2.27
C SER A 204 -21.62 5.22 -2.43
N HIS A 205 -22.18 5.26 -3.64
CA HIS A 205 -23.45 5.93 -3.89
C HIS A 205 -24.54 5.49 -2.90
N GLY A 206 -24.65 4.19 -2.62
CA GLY A 206 -25.62 3.66 -1.65
C GLY A 206 -25.38 4.16 -0.23
N PHE A 207 -24.11 4.23 0.20
CA PHE A 207 -23.75 4.74 1.53
C PHE A 207 -24.27 6.17 1.78
N TYR A 208 -24.12 7.05 0.78
CA TYR A 208 -24.58 8.44 0.90
C TYR A 208 -26.08 8.59 0.69
N ARG A 209 -26.65 7.94 -0.34
CA ARG A 209 -28.09 8.01 -0.66
C ARG A 209 -28.95 7.53 0.50
N ASP A 210 -28.53 6.44 1.14
CA ASP A 210 -29.30 5.78 2.20
C ASP A 210 -28.90 6.30 3.60
N GLU A 211 -28.10 7.37 3.66
CA GLU A 211 -27.65 8.04 4.89
C GLU A 211 -27.03 7.10 5.95
N LEU A 212 -26.28 6.09 5.52
CA LEU A 212 -25.74 5.06 6.43
C LEU A 212 -24.77 5.63 7.48
N TRP A 213 -24.19 6.80 7.23
CA TRP A 213 -23.40 7.57 8.19
C TRP A 213 -24.19 7.92 9.46
N ARG A 214 -25.52 8.05 9.42
CA ARG A 214 -26.32 8.28 10.63
C ARG A 214 -26.19 7.15 11.65
N GLY A 215 -26.11 5.90 11.17
CA GLY A 215 -25.91 4.72 12.01
C GLY A 215 -24.56 4.69 12.74
N GLN A 216 -23.62 5.55 12.34
CA GLN A 216 -22.29 5.69 12.97
C GLN A 216 -22.24 6.86 13.97
N GLY A 217 -23.38 7.51 14.26
CA GLY A 217 -23.48 8.60 15.24
C GLY A 217 -23.20 9.99 14.67
N PHE A 218 -23.25 10.17 13.35
CA PHE A 218 -23.16 11.49 12.70
C PHE A 218 -24.53 12.14 12.58
N THR A 219 -24.59 13.44 12.83
CA THR A 219 -25.84 14.22 12.92
C THR A 219 -26.30 14.78 11.57
N SER A 220 -25.37 14.98 10.65
CA SER A 220 -25.62 15.43 9.27
C SER A 220 -24.53 14.92 8.33
N LEU A 221 -24.75 15.01 7.02
CA LEU A 221 -23.72 14.68 6.03
C LEU A 221 -22.48 15.55 6.21
N GLU A 222 -22.66 16.83 6.50
CA GLU A 222 -21.54 17.75 6.74
C GLU A 222 -20.76 17.39 8.01
N ASP A 223 -21.45 16.99 9.08
CA ASP A 223 -20.82 16.48 10.31
C ASP A 223 -19.95 15.24 10.03
N TYR A 224 -20.44 14.31 9.20
CA TYR A 224 -19.65 13.17 8.74
C TYR A 224 -18.43 13.59 7.93
N LEU A 225 -18.61 14.43 6.91
CA LEU A 225 -17.51 14.86 6.06
C LEU A 225 -16.44 15.64 6.85
N ALA A 226 -16.85 16.53 7.77
CA ALA A 226 -15.93 17.29 8.59
C ALA A 226 -15.16 16.43 9.61
N ARG A 227 -15.83 15.51 10.30
CA ARG A 227 -15.17 14.72 11.36
C ARG A 227 -14.44 13.49 10.86
N SER A 228 -14.80 12.97 9.69
CA SER A 228 -14.13 11.81 9.10
C SER A 228 -13.17 12.20 8.00
N TRP A 229 -13.59 13.05 7.06
CA TRP A 229 -12.84 13.28 5.81
C TRP A 229 -11.92 14.49 5.85
N ASP A 230 -12.32 15.60 6.48
CA ASP A 230 -11.45 16.78 6.60
C ASP A 230 -10.16 16.51 7.39
N VAL A 231 -10.20 15.49 8.25
CA VAL A 231 -9.09 15.10 9.13
C VAL A 231 -8.43 13.78 8.72
N ALA A 232 -8.96 13.06 7.72
CA ALA A 232 -8.54 11.70 7.36
C ALA A 232 -7.01 11.59 7.17
N PHE A 233 -6.42 12.59 6.54
CA PHE A 233 -5.00 12.64 6.19
C PHE A 233 -4.20 13.67 6.99
N SER A 234 -4.83 14.37 7.94
CA SER A 234 -4.20 15.53 8.63
C SER A 234 -3.00 15.16 9.49
N ARG A 235 -2.92 13.90 9.93
CA ARG A 235 -1.82 13.30 10.72
C ARG A 235 -0.69 12.72 9.87
N ARG A 236 -0.69 12.95 8.55
CA ARG A 236 0.34 12.48 7.62
C ARG A 236 1.07 13.69 7.03
N ASP A 237 2.33 13.49 6.70
CA ASP A 237 3.08 14.46 5.91
C ASP A 237 2.55 14.43 4.46
N ALA A 238 2.39 15.61 3.86
CA ALA A 238 1.80 15.70 2.54
C ALA A 238 2.75 15.26 1.41
N ASN A 239 4.07 15.39 1.59
CA ASN A 239 5.04 14.87 0.63
C ASN A 239 5.06 13.34 0.64
N ASP A 240 4.91 12.74 1.81
CA ASP A 240 4.76 11.29 1.99
C ASP A 240 3.54 10.76 1.22
N LEU A 241 2.38 11.42 1.36
CA LEU A 241 1.18 11.10 0.59
C LEU A 241 1.40 11.22 -0.92
N LEU A 242 2.11 12.25 -1.40
CA LEU A 242 2.45 12.37 -2.82
C LEU A 242 3.36 11.24 -3.30
N ALA A 243 4.34 10.83 -2.50
CA ALA A 243 5.19 9.70 -2.83
C ALA A 243 4.38 8.39 -2.93
N GLN A 244 3.43 8.16 -2.03
CA GLN A 244 2.54 7.00 -2.12
C GLN A 244 1.54 7.06 -3.27
N ILE A 245 1.04 8.24 -3.63
CA ILE A 245 0.25 8.41 -4.86
C ILE A 245 1.09 7.99 -6.07
N ALA A 246 2.35 8.40 -6.15
CA ALA A 246 3.23 8.00 -7.24
C ALA A 246 3.52 6.48 -7.27
N ILE A 247 3.75 5.87 -6.11
CA ILE A 247 3.89 4.41 -5.98
C ILE A 247 2.62 3.72 -6.50
N TRP A 248 1.45 4.17 -6.05
CA TRP A 248 0.17 3.61 -6.46
C TRP A 248 -0.03 3.75 -7.98
N GLN A 249 0.12 4.95 -8.53
CA GLN A 249 -0.05 5.24 -9.94
C GLN A 249 0.88 4.42 -10.85
N SER A 250 2.10 4.12 -10.37
CA SER A 250 3.08 3.34 -11.13
C SER A 250 2.90 1.82 -11.01
N GLY A 251 1.98 1.36 -10.15
CA GLY A 251 1.82 -0.06 -9.86
C GLY A 251 1.34 -0.87 -11.04
N ASP A 252 2.13 -1.86 -11.42
CA ASP A 252 1.85 -2.83 -12.47
C ASP A 252 2.83 -4.00 -12.32
N ILE A 253 2.32 -5.19 -11.97
CA ILE A 253 3.16 -6.39 -11.76
C ILE A 253 3.89 -6.87 -13.03
N SER A 254 3.59 -6.31 -14.20
CA SER A 254 4.27 -6.62 -15.45
C SER A 254 5.43 -5.68 -15.75
N ARG A 255 5.46 -4.50 -15.10
CA ARG A 255 6.43 -3.44 -15.38
C ARG A 255 7.77 -3.70 -14.69
N CYS A 256 8.41 -4.82 -15.03
CA CYS A 256 9.78 -5.15 -14.65
C CYS A 256 10.47 -5.95 -15.75
N ALA A 257 11.79 -6.12 -15.65
CA ALA A 257 12.58 -6.85 -16.63
C ALA A 257 12.11 -8.30 -16.87
N GLN A 258 11.57 -8.97 -15.84
CA GLN A 258 11.10 -10.36 -15.93
C GLN A 258 9.90 -10.52 -16.89
N PHE A 259 8.99 -9.54 -16.91
CA PHE A 259 7.75 -9.62 -17.67
C PHE A 259 7.69 -8.64 -18.84
N GLY A 260 8.53 -7.61 -18.88
CA GLY A 260 8.66 -6.71 -20.02
C GLY A 260 7.39 -5.92 -20.34
N GLY A 261 6.52 -5.68 -19.37
CA GLY A 261 5.21 -5.05 -19.55
C GLY A 261 4.09 -6.00 -20.01
N ASP A 262 4.36 -7.31 -20.11
CA ASP A 262 3.33 -8.31 -20.44
C ASP A 262 2.58 -8.74 -19.17
N LEU A 263 1.38 -8.18 -18.98
CA LEU A 263 0.52 -8.47 -17.83
C LEU A 263 0.01 -9.92 -17.82
N ALA A 264 -0.30 -10.49 -18.98
CA ALA A 264 -0.77 -11.87 -19.05
C ALA A 264 0.35 -12.83 -18.61
N LYS A 265 1.58 -12.58 -19.04
CA LYS A 265 2.76 -13.33 -18.59
C LYS A 265 2.99 -13.18 -17.08
N ALA A 266 2.84 -11.96 -16.54
CA ALA A 266 3.01 -11.70 -15.11
C ALA A 266 1.97 -12.45 -14.25
N LEU A 267 0.69 -12.40 -14.65
CA LEU A 267 -0.39 -13.11 -13.95
C LEU A 267 -0.25 -14.63 -14.07
N ALA A 268 0.13 -15.14 -15.24
CA ALA A 268 0.33 -16.58 -15.46
C ALA A 268 1.52 -17.15 -14.64
N ALA A 269 2.48 -16.31 -14.26
CA ALA A 269 3.62 -16.70 -13.43
C ALA A 269 3.25 -16.92 -11.96
N ILE A 270 2.11 -16.41 -11.50
CA ILE A 270 1.64 -16.58 -10.13
C ILE A 270 1.25 -18.04 -9.90
N THR A 271 1.88 -18.69 -8.93
CA THR A 271 1.54 -20.07 -8.51
C THR A 271 0.84 -20.16 -7.16
N ALA A 272 0.76 -19.04 -6.43
CA ALA A 272 0.07 -18.96 -5.15
C ALA A 272 -1.42 -19.28 -5.31
N ARG A 273 -2.05 -19.85 -4.28
CA ARG A 273 -3.52 -19.92 -4.23
C ARG A 273 -4.08 -18.52 -4.00
N MET A 274 -4.74 -17.97 -5.01
CA MET A 274 -5.26 -16.60 -4.99
C MET A 274 -6.70 -16.56 -4.49
N LEU A 275 -6.98 -15.67 -3.54
CA LEU A 275 -8.33 -15.27 -3.13
C LEU A 275 -8.51 -13.79 -3.49
N LEU A 276 -9.29 -13.52 -4.54
CA LEU A 276 -9.65 -12.16 -4.94
C LEU A 276 -10.95 -11.75 -4.26
N MET A 277 -10.93 -10.61 -3.57
CA MET A 277 -12.04 -10.08 -2.77
C MET A 277 -12.30 -8.60 -3.11
N PRO A 278 -12.79 -8.30 -4.33
CA PRO A 278 -13.25 -6.96 -4.64
C PRO A 278 -14.56 -6.67 -3.88
N SER A 279 -14.79 -5.39 -3.57
CA SER A 279 -16.11 -4.94 -3.10
C SER A 279 -16.96 -4.50 -4.29
N ARG A 280 -18.23 -4.95 -4.31
CA ARG A 280 -19.21 -4.55 -5.33
C ARG A 280 -19.41 -3.04 -5.42
N THR A 281 -19.16 -2.34 -4.33
CA THR A 281 -19.39 -0.90 -4.21
C THR A 281 -18.11 -0.10 -4.08
N ASP A 282 -16.94 -0.71 -4.36
CA ASP A 282 -15.69 0.02 -4.50
C ASP A 282 -15.75 0.89 -5.76
N SER A 283 -15.39 2.17 -5.62
CA SER A 283 -15.50 3.13 -6.72
C SER A 283 -14.20 3.34 -7.47
N TYR A 284 -13.09 2.66 -7.12
CA TYR A 284 -11.80 2.84 -7.79
C TYR A 284 -10.93 1.58 -7.93
N PHE A 285 -11.21 0.50 -7.20
CA PHE A 285 -10.79 -0.87 -7.51
C PHE A 285 -12.04 -1.68 -7.87
N GLN A 286 -12.45 -1.62 -9.12
CA GLN A 286 -13.74 -2.19 -9.50
C GLN A 286 -13.66 -3.71 -9.63
N VAL A 287 -14.78 -4.40 -9.40
CA VAL A 287 -14.92 -5.86 -9.56
C VAL A 287 -14.37 -6.32 -10.91
N ARG A 288 -14.63 -5.54 -11.96
CA ARG A 288 -14.17 -5.83 -13.32
C ARG A 288 -12.65 -5.95 -13.44
N ASP A 289 -11.87 -5.20 -12.66
CA ASP A 289 -10.41 -5.31 -12.67
C ASP A 289 -9.99 -6.75 -12.32
N ASN A 290 -10.60 -7.34 -11.28
CA ASN A 290 -10.32 -8.73 -10.90
C ASN A 290 -10.98 -9.77 -11.83
N GLU A 291 -12.15 -9.48 -12.43
CA GLU A 291 -12.77 -10.34 -13.43
C GLU A 291 -11.90 -10.49 -14.68
N ASP A 292 -11.25 -9.40 -15.12
CA ASP A 292 -10.34 -9.40 -16.27
C ASP A 292 -8.99 -10.07 -15.93
N GLU A 293 -8.54 -10.01 -14.68
CA GLU A 293 -7.32 -10.67 -14.19
C GLU A 293 -7.49 -12.19 -14.00
N LEU A 294 -8.66 -12.63 -13.54
CA LEU A 294 -8.91 -14.01 -13.12
C LEU A 294 -8.60 -15.07 -14.20
N PRO A 295 -9.01 -14.91 -15.48
CA PRO A 295 -8.69 -15.86 -16.54
C PRO A 295 -7.19 -15.99 -16.85
N LEU A 296 -6.39 -14.99 -16.48
CA LEU A 296 -4.95 -14.95 -16.72
C LEU A 296 -4.13 -15.60 -15.61
N LEU A 297 -4.73 -15.86 -14.44
CA LEU A 297 -4.12 -16.56 -13.30
C LEU A 297 -4.04 -18.09 -13.53
N THR A 298 -3.52 -18.50 -14.69
CA THR A 298 -3.50 -19.92 -15.12
C THR A 298 -2.54 -20.79 -14.31
N GLY A 299 -1.56 -20.18 -13.64
CA GLY A 299 -0.61 -20.85 -12.75
C GLY A 299 -1.10 -21.01 -11.31
N ALA A 300 -2.12 -20.25 -10.89
CA ALA A 300 -2.60 -20.22 -9.51
C ALA A 300 -3.34 -21.52 -9.16
N ARG A 301 -2.97 -22.15 -8.04
CA ARG A 301 -3.50 -23.47 -7.62
C ARG A 301 -3.78 -23.52 -6.12
#